data_AF-W4K237-F1
#
_entry.id   AF-W4K237-F1
#
_cell.length_a   1.000
_cell.length_b   1.000
_cell.length_c   1.000
_cell.angle_alpha   90.00
_cell.angle_beta   90.00
_cell.angle_gamma   90.00
#
_symmetry.space_group_name_H-M   'P 1'
#
loop_
_entity.id
_entity.type
_entity.pdbx_description
1 polymer ?
#
loop_
_entity_poly.entity_id
_entity_poly.type
_entity_poly.pdbx_seq_one_letter_code
_entity_poly.pdbx_strand_id
1 'polypeptide(L)'
;DWSAPPSTNATGHLIFNNVNALLQRWPNTYWRNGHTIMPATIPAGTILYHGRSDNQIPTLPEWLAFDFEHAYLFCRGECWLLSVVTTRDLRLVYFDGSSAAKTRTGSMDSQDIFIWGYVREEKIFSERERIIELCQWGKQHGIDGFVRMEMHFETMLCDFTAGLEVVSFLNLIPIAAGDDPRHSPPTHDPPAGWKGKLPAIASSMFEVVHAGSWHDRAPGETRVHLDYSGLVTFYDTSLSSLVEARRGQTRSQHRLINISTSDSARVRDRIEEVFTRKDSDTRSGVDWASVTRVIVERYGERLELLKYILEPTSFSNVTERAELFRAQLLIMLNPYMVIQAVPKPDAHSSDTTWMAPVVHYCSTTQTLHIRRDTLTSQELTILGAVEETLHEICRALSMMWVDAFDIESAGDDRLSELVNGWKHQVEGLMLWLDWSIWIRCDPECGPESMCHIPTWPF
;
A
#
# COMPACT_ATOMS: atom_id res chain seq x y z
N ASP A 1 19.69 -8.46 23.18
CA ASP A 1 19.57 -7.10 23.70
C ASP A 1 18.23 -6.57 23.24
N TRP A 2 17.35 -6.19 24.16
CA TRP A 2 16.01 -5.69 23.79
C TRP A 2 16.05 -4.26 23.27
N SER A 3 17.10 -3.49 23.63
CA SER A 3 17.23 -2.06 23.37
C SER A 3 17.93 -1.74 22.05
N ALA A 4 18.43 -2.77 21.37
CA ALA A 4 19.14 -2.64 20.10
C ALA A 4 18.22 -2.08 19.01
N PRO A 5 18.61 -0.99 18.32
CA PRO A 5 17.81 -0.46 17.22
C PRO A 5 17.85 -1.39 15.99
N PRO A 6 16.95 -1.21 15.02
CA PRO A 6 16.95 -1.96 13.77
C PRO A 6 18.24 -1.66 12.99
N SER A 7 18.62 -2.58 12.11
CA SER A 7 19.74 -2.36 11.20
C SER A 7 19.51 -1.10 10.35
N THR A 8 20.56 -0.37 9.98
CA THR A 8 20.45 0.73 9.02
C THR A 8 20.00 0.27 7.63
N ASN A 9 20.14 -1.02 7.32
CA ASN A 9 19.66 -1.63 6.08
C ASN A 9 18.31 -2.36 6.28
N ALA A 10 17.67 -2.20 7.44
CA ALA A 10 16.37 -2.81 7.74
C ALA A 10 15.28 -2.30 6.79
N THR A 11 14.49 -3.22 6.24
CA THR A 11 13.41 -2.91 5.28
C THR A 11 12.08 -3.55 5.68
N GLY A 12 12.00 -4.20 6.85
CA GLY A 12 10.81 -4.85 7.36
C GLY A 12 9.65 -3.87 7.51
N HIS A 13 9.88 -2.64 7.98
CA HIS A 13 8.85 -1.59 8.00
C HIS A 13 8.30 -1.26 6.61
N LEU A 14 9.13 -1.28 5.56
CA LEU A 14 8.69 -1.02 4.18
C LEU A 14 7.84 -2.17 3.65
N ILE A 15 8.24 -3.42 3.93
CA ILE A 15 7.48 -4.62 3.56
C ILE A 15 6.15 -4.65 4.32
N PHE A 16 6.17 -4.40 5.63
CA PHE A 16 4.99 -4.29 6.49
C PHE A 16 4.01 -3.26 5.95
N ASN A 17 4.51 -2.07 5.60
CA ASN A 17 3.71 -1.00 5.05
C ASN A 17 3.07 -1.39 3.72
N ASN A 18 3.83 -2.02 2.83
CA ASN A 18 3.31 -2.50 1.56
C ASN A 18 2.20 -3.53 1.79
N VAL A 19 2.42 -4.54 2.63
CA VAL A 19 1.42 -5.59 2.99
C VAL A 19 0.13 -4.97 3.52
N ASN A 20 0.23 -3.98 4.41
CA ASN A 20 -0.93 -3.27 4.96
C ASN A 20 -1.63 -2.35 3.93
N ALA A 21 -0.94 -1.93 2.87
CA ALA A 21 -1.41 -0.94 1.90
C ALA A 21 -1.99 -1.52 0.61
N LEU A 22 -1.82 -2.83 0.36
CA LEU A 22 -2.26 -3.46 -0.89
C LEU A 22 -3.76 -3.19 -1.14
N LEU A 23 -4.11 -2.95 -2.40
CA LEU A 23 -5.45 -2.63 -2.89
C LEU A 23 -6.12 -1.37 -2.31
N GLN A 24 -5.42 -0.54 -1.52
CA GLN A 24 -5.93 0.76 -1.08
C GLN A 24 -5.38 1.88 -1.97
N ARG A 25 -6.22 2.77 -2.49
CA ARG A 25 -5.79 3.81 -3.42
C ARG A 25 -4.82 4.82 -2.78
N TRP A 26 -5.17 5.37 -1.62
CA TRP A 26 -4.39 6.43 -0.94
C TRP A 26 -2.91 6.08 -0.69
N PRO A 27 -2.58 4.94 -0.05
CA PRO A 27 -1.18 4.58 0.14
C PRO A 27 -0.45 4.27 -1.17
N ASN A 28 -1.12 3.67 -2.16
CA ASN A 28 -0.52 3.40 -3.46
C ASN A 28 -0.29 4.69 -4.27
N THR A 29 -1.09 5.75 -4.05
CA THR A 29 -0.87 7.09 -4.62
C THR A 29 0.27 7.81 -3.90
N TYR A 30 0.35 7.69 -2.56
CA TYR A 30 1.43 8.33 -1.80
C TYR A 30 2.78 7.67 -2.10
N TRP A 31 2.81 6.34 -2.08
CA TRP A 31 3.96 5.51 -2.44
C TRP A 31 3.82 4.98 -3.87
N ARG A 32 3.90 5.91 -4.83
CA ARG A 32 3.64 5.63 -6.26
C ARG A 32 4.45 4.49 -6.85
N ASN A 33 5.69 4.32 -6.41
CA ASN A 33 6.58 3.29 -6.94
C ASN A 33 6.30 1.96 -6.24
N GLY A 34 5.58 1.08 -6.93
CA GLY A 34 5.31 -0.27 -6.47
C GLY A 34 6.58 -1.09 -6.28
N HIS A 35 6.64 -1.82 -5.18
CA HIS A 35 7.75 -2.71 -4.82
C HIS A 35 7.26 -4.12 -4.48
N THR A 36 6.05 -4.49 -4.86
CA THR A 36 5.42 -5.77 -4.54
C THR A 36 4.64 -6.32 -5.74
N ILE A 37 4.84 -7.60 -6.01
CA ILE A 37 4.18 -8.37 -7.05
C ILE A 37 3.54 -9.58 -6.38
N MET A 38 2.27 -9.84 -6.67
CA MET A 38 1.51 -10.87 -5.98
C MET A 38 0.51 -11.59 -6.89
N PRO A 39 0.24 -12.88 -6.66
CA PRO A 39 -0.95 -13.52 -7.23
C PRO A 39 -2.22 -12.87 -6.68
N ALA A 40 -3.20 -12.73 -7.55
CA ALA A 40 -4.50 -12.16 -7.25
C ALA A 40 -5.62 -12.98 -7.93
N THR A 41 -6.83 -12.82 -7.43
CA THR A 41 -8.01 -13.47 -7.99
C THR A 41 -9.17 -12.50 -8.01
N ILE A 42 -9.89 -12.41 -9.12
CA ILE A 42 -11.23 -11.80 -9.14
C ILE A 42 -12.24 -12.95 -9.10
N PRO A 43 -13.10 -13.05 -8.07
CA PRO A 43 -14.07 -14.12 -7.95
C PRO A 43 -15.11 -14.12 -9.07
N ALA A 44 -15.71 -15.27 -9.33
CA ALA A 44 -16.92 -15.38 -10.16
C ALA A 44 -18.05 -14.44 -9.67
N GLY A 45 -18.84 -13.90 -10.58
CA GLY A 45 -19.94 -12.98 -10.29
C GLY A 45 -19.53 -11.51 -10.12
N THR A 46 -18.27 -11.17 -10.40
CA THR A 46 -17.77 -9.79 -10.33
C THR A 46 -18.09 -9.05 -11.62
N ILE A 47 -18.71 -7.86 -11.51
CA ILE A 47 -19.00 -6.98 -12.65
C ILE A 47 -17.81 -6.05 -12.89
N LEU A 48 -17.40 -5.95 -14.15
CA LEU A 48 -16.34 -5.07 -14.64
C LEU A 48 -16.82 -4.30 -15.88
N TYR A 49 -16.19 -3.15 -16.15
CA TYR A 49 -16.62 -2.22 -17.19
C TYR A 49 -15.51 -1.90 -18.18
N HIS A 50 -15.86 -1.74 -19.45
CA HIS A 50 -14.92 -1.33 -20.49
C HIS A 50 -15.56 -0.28 -21.39
N GLY A 51 -14.96 0.91 -21.43
CA GLY A 51 -15.39 2.01 -22.28
C GLY A 51 -14.64 2.01 -23.61
N ARG A 52 -15.38 2.26 -24.70
CA ARG A 52 -14.85 2.20 -26.06
C ARG A 52 -15.68 3.04 -27.02
N SER A 53 -15.14 3.19 -28.24
CA SER A 53 -15.71 4.04 -29.29
C SER A 53 -16.54 3.29 -30.33
N ASP A 54 -16.74 1.99 -30.14
CA ASP A 54 -17.48 1.11 -31.05
C ASP A 54 -18.22 -0.01 -30.29
N ASN A 55 -19.13 -0.69 -30.97
CA ASN A 55 -19.95 -1.76 -30.42
C ASN A 55 -19.37 -3.18 -30.58
N GLN A 56 -18.05 -3.32 -30.60
CA GLN A 56 -17.39 -4.62 -30.74
C GLN A 56 -16.83 -5.12 -29.41
N ILE A 57 -16.90 -6.43 -29.16
CA ILE A 57 -16.20 -7.02 -28.01
C ILE A 57 -14.70 -7.06 -28.35
N PRO A 58 -13.80 -6.65 -27.44
CA PRO A 58 -12.36 -6.72 -27.69
C PRO A 58 -11.89 -8.11 -28.10
N THR A 59 -11.08 -8.20 -29.15
CA THR A 59 -10.44 -9.45 -29.61
C THR A 59 -8.95 -9.51 -29.25
N LEU A 60 -8.44 -8.47 -28.59
CA LEU A 60 -7.05 -8.33 -28.17
C LEU A 60 -7.04 -7.98 -26.67
N PRO A 61 -5.89 -8.13 -25.98
CA PRO A 61 -5.76 -7.71 -24.59
C PRO A 61 -6.11 -6.24 -24.40
N GLU A 62 -7.02 -5.95 -23.46
CA GLU A 62 -7.59 -4.63 -23.18
C GLU A 62 -7.89 -4.45 -21.69
N TRP A 63 -8.28 -3.22 -21.30
CA TRP A 63 -8.47 -2.83 -19.92
C TRP A 63 -9.94 -2.93 -19.48
N LEU A 64 -10.14 -3.40 -18.26
CA LEU A 64 -11.39 -3.39 -17.54
C LEU A 64 -11.25 -2.52 -16.29
N ALA A 65 -12.21 -1.64 -16.06
CA ALA A 65 -12.32 -0.89 -14.82
C ALA A 65 -13.24 -1.62 -13.85
N PHE A 66 -12.98 -1.42 -12.57
CA PHE A 66 -13.87 -1.88 -11.51
C PHE A 66 -15.10 -0.97 -11.36
N ASP A 67 -14.96 0.32 -11.66
CA ASP A 67 -16.03 1.31 -11.50
C ASP A 67 -16.45 1.90 -12.85
N PHE A 68 -17.75 2.22 -12.94
CA PHE A 68 -18.37 2.71 -14.17
C PHE A 68 -17.74 4.04 -14.61
N GLU A 69 -17.52 4.95 -13.67
CA GLU A 69 -16.99 6.29 -13.89
C GLU A 69 -15.64 6.23 -14.59
N HIS A 70 -14.79 5.29 -14.16
CA HIS A 70 -13.48 5.05 -14.72
C HIS A 70 -13.59 4.54 -16.17
N ALA A 71 -14.39 3.51 -16.45
CA ALA A 71 -14.59 3.03 -17.81
C ALA A 71 -15.22 4.09 -18.73
N TYR A 72 -16.21 4.82 -18.24
CA TYR A 72 -16.96 5.83 -18.99
C TYR A 72 -16.05 6.97 -19.50
N LEU A 73 -15.01 7.32 -18.74
CA LEU A 73 -13.99 8.29 -19.16
C LEU A 73 -13.24 7.87 -20.44
N PHE A 74 -13.08 6.56 -20.68
CA PHE A 74 -12.34 6.03 -21.82
C PHE A 74 -13.19 5.83 -23.08
N CYS A 75 -14.49 6.12 -23.01
CA CYS A 75 -15.36 6.20 -24.17
C CYS A 75 -15.05 7.47 -25.01
N ARG A 76 -14.02 7.40 -25.84
CA ARG A 76 -13.56 8.53 -26.68
C ARG A 76 -14.36 8.62 -27.97
N GLY A 77 -15.49 9.32 -27.96
CA GLY A 77 -16.32 9.54 -29.14
C GLY A 77 -17.77 9.07 -28.95
N GLU A 78 -18.28 8.24 -29.86
CA GLU A 78 -19.48 7.43 -29.55
C GLU A 78 -19.22 6.62 -28.29
N CYS A 79 -20.15 6.64 -27.34
CA CYS A 79 -19.88 6.12 -26.02
C CYS A 79 -20.47 4.72 -25.86
N TRP A 80 -19.68 3.71 -26.19
CA TRP A 80 -20.07 2.32 -26.01
C TRP A 80 -19.46 1.77 -24.73
N LEU A 81 -20.32 1.43 -23.76
CA LEU A 81 -19.91 0.86 -22.49
C LEU A 81 -20.30 -0.61 -22.41
N LEU A 82 -19.28 -1.46 -22.40
CA LEU A 82 -19.40 -2.89 -22.21
C LEU A 82 -19.34 -3.22 -20.71
N SER A 83 -20.39 -3.83 -20.18
CA SER A 83 -20.39 -4.41 -18.83
C SER A 83 -20.28 -5.93 -18.96
N VAL A 84 -19.33 -6.52 -18.25
CA VAL A 84 -19.11 -7.98 -18.22
C VAL A 84 -19.17 -8.50 -16.80
N VAL A 85 -19.52 -9.77 -16.65
CA VAL A 85 -19.46 -10.50 -15.39
C VAL A 85 -18.49 -11.66 -15.50
N THR A 86 -17.69 -11.88 -14.47
CA THR A 86 -16.82 -13.06 -14.39
C THR A 86 -17.64 -14.33 -14.19
N THR A 87 -17.41 -15.37 -15.00
CA THR A 87 -18.14 -16.65 -14.92
C THR A 87 -17.42 -17.71 -14.08
N ARG A 88 -16.17 -17.44 -13.73
CA ARG A 88 -15.30 -18.21 -12.84
C ARG A 88 -14.33 -17.26 -12.16
N ASP A 89 -13.55 -17.78 -11.23
CA ASP A 89 -12.40 -17.08 -10.69
C ASP A 89 -11.40 -16.79 -11.81
N LEU A 90 -11.02 -15.51 -11.96
CA LEU A 90 -9.95 -15.08 -12.85
C LEU A 90 -8.64 -15.06 -12.07
N ARG A 91 -7.61 -15.74 -12.58
CA ARG A 91 -6.27 -15.79 -11.98
C ARG A 91 -5.44 -14.64 -12.52
N LEU A 92 -4.92 -13.79 -11.65
CA LEU A 92 -4.31 -12.51 -12.00
C LEU A 92 -2.97 -12.32 -11.31
N VAL A 93 -2.18 -11.35 -11.80
CA VAL A 93 -1.01 -10.81 -11.08
C VAL A 93 -1.28 -9.35 -10.71
N TYR A 94 -1.06 -8.99 -9.46
CA TYR A 94 -1.17 -7.63 -8.96
C TYR A 94 0.19 -6.95 -8.86
N PHE A 95 0.27 -5.71 -9.33
CA PHE A 95 1.38 -4.78 -9.13
C PHE A 95 0.93 -3.65 -8.21
N ASP A 96 1.57 -3.49 -7.04
CA ASP A 96 1.30 -2.38 -6.13
C ASP A 96 1.80 -1.03 -6.66
N GLY A 97 1.63 0.03 -5.86
CA GLY A 97 1.87 1.42 -6.22
C GLY A 97 0.87 1.94 -7.24
N SER A 98 1.14 3.14 -7.77
CA SER A 98 0.45 3.69 -8.94
C SER A 98 1.01 3.06 -10.22
N SER A 99 0.95 1.73 -10.32
CA SER A 99 1.61 0.93 -11.35
C SER A 99 1.17 1.19 -12.80
N ALA A 100 0.14 2.00 -13.03
CA ALA A 100 -0.25 2.46 -14.35
C ALA A 100 -0.10 3.98 -14.53
N ALA A 101 0.48 4.72 -13.57
CA ALA A 101 0.79 6.13 -13.74
C ALA A 101 1.97 6.29 -14.73
N LYS A 102 1.79 7.05 -15.81
CA LYS A 102 2.81 7.21 -16.88
C LYS A 102 3.84 8.27 -16.51
N THR A 103 4.60 8.04 -15.45
CA THR A 103 5.60 8.97 -14.92
C THR A 103 7.02 8.46 -15.10
N ARG A 104 7.99 9.38 -15.20
CA ARG A 104 9.43 9.05 -15.21
C ARG A 104 10.00 8.76 -13.81
N THR A 105 9.14 8.74 -12.79
CA THR A 105 9.56 8.60 -11.40
C THR A 105 9.46 7.18 -10.86
N GLY A 106 9.11 6.18 -11.68
CA GLY A 106 9.30 4.76 -11.36
C GLY A 106 8.06 3.91 -11.14
N SER A 107 6.87 4.45 -11.40
CA SER A 107 5.59 3.76 -11.19
C SER A 107 5.50 2.40 -11.90
N MET A 108 6.13 2.25 -13.06
CA MET A 108 6.09 1.00 -13.86
C MET A 108 7.33 0.12 -13.70
N ASP A 109 8.29 0.48 -12.85
CA ASP A 109 9.56 -0.23 -12.71
C ASP A 109 9.35 -1.73 -12.44
N SER A 110 8.38 -2.10 -11.59
CA SER A 110 8.10 -3.50 -11.23
C SER A 110 7.60 -4.35 -12.41
N GLN A 111 6.77 -3.78 -13.29
CA GLN A 111 6.33 -4.42 -14.53
C GLN A 111 7.48 -4.60 -15.52
N ASP A 112 8.36 -3.61 -15.60
CA ASP A 112 9.52 -3.66 -16.50
C ASP A 112 10.51 -4.74 -16.04
N ILE A 113 10.80 -4.86 -14.74
CA ILE A 113 11.61 -5.96 -14.21
C ILE A 113 10.94 -7.32 -14.45
N PHE A 114 9.63 -7.41 -14.24
CA PHE A 114 8.86 -8.62 -14.46
C PHE A 114 9.03 -9.17 -15.89
N ILE A 115 8.85 -8.31 -16.90
CA ILE A 115 8.85 -8.71 -18.32
C ILE A 115 10.28 -8.75 -18.88
N TRP A 116 11.02 -7.67 -18.72
CA TRP A 116 12.30 -7.43 -19.41
C TRP A 116 13.51 -7.75 -18.54
N GLY A 117 13.35 -7.80 -17.22
CA GLY A 117 14.46 -7.97 -16.28
C GLY A 117 15.28 -6.71 -16.03
N TYR A 118 14.88 -5.56 -16.56
CA TYR A 118 15.49 -4.25 -16.32
C TYR A 118 14.47 -3.14 -16.62
N VAL A 119 14.63 -1.98 -15.99
CA VAL A 119 13.74 -0.82 -16.17
C VAL A 119 13.94 -0.21 -17.56
N ARG A 120 12.84 0.09 -18.28
CA ARG A 120 12.87 0.69 -19.62
C ARG A 120 12.08 1.99 -19.65
N GLU A 121 12.72 3.06 -19.19
CA GLU A 121 12.09 4.39 -19.09
C GLU A 121 11.60 4.95 -20.44
N GLU A 122 12.15 4.49 -21.56
CA GLU A 122 11.69 4.86 -22.90
C GLU A 122 10.32 4.23 -23.25
N LYS A 123 9.89 3.19 -22.52
CA LYS A 123 8.64 2.45 -22.72
C LYS A 123 7.50 2.88 -21.79
N ILE A 124 7.60 4.06 -21.16
CA ILE A 124 6.58 4.59 -20.25
C ILE A 124 5.20 4.69 -20.92
N PHE A 125 5.14 5.02 -22.22
CA PHE A 125 3.88 5.12 -22.97
C PHE A 125 3.55 3.87 -23.80
N SER A 126 4.37 2.82 -23.74
CA SER A 126 4.22 1.60 -24.55
C SER A 126 3.25 0.58 -23.93
N GLU A 127 2.09 1.04 -23.46
CA GLU A 127 1.13 0.22 -22.70
C GLU A 127 0.59 -0.97 -23.50
N ARG A 128 0.37 -0.79 -24.81
CA ARG A 128 -0.07 -1.88 -25.71
C ARG A 128 0.98 -2.97 -25.86
N GLU A 129 2.26 -2.59 -25.95
CA GLU A 129 3.36 -3.56 -26.01
C GLU A 129 3.46 -4.31 -24.67
N ARG A 130 3.38 -3.57 -23.56
CA ARG A 130 3.44 -4.13 -22.20
C ARG A 130 2.35 -5.16 -21.93
N ILE A 131 1.08 -4.85 -22.21
CA ILE A 131 -0.01 -5.80 -21.99
C ILE A 131 0.13 -7.05 -22.88
N ILE A 132 0.61 -6.91 -24.12
CA ILE A 132 0.83 -8.06 -25.01
C ILE A 132 1.91 -8.98 -24.45
N GLU A 133 3.05 -8.43 -24.04
CA GLU A 133 4.15 -9.22 -23.48
C GLU A 133 3.76 -9.86 -22.13
N LEU A 134 3.05 -9.13 -21.26
CA LEU A 134 2.49 -9.66 -20.01
C LEU A 134 1.54 -10.83 -20.29
N CYS A 135 0.60 -10.68 -21.23
CA CYS A 135 -0.33 -11.74 -21.58
C CYS A 135 0.34 -12.94 -22.26
N GLN A 136 1.43 -12.73 -23.01
CA GLN A 136 2.23 -13.82 -23.56
C GLN A 136 2.91 -14.64 -22.45
N TRP A 137 3.42 -13.98 -21.41
CA TRP A 137 3.91 -14.66 -20.21
C TRP A 137 2.74 -15.35 -19.49
N GLY A 138 1.65 -14.63 -19.22
CA GLY A 138 0.51 -15.12 -18.45
C GLY A 138 -0.14 -16.37 -19.04
N LYS A 139 -0.21 -16.47 -20.38
CA LYS A 139 -0.69 -17.66 -21.09
C LYS A 139 0.05 -18.94 -20.72
N GLN A 140 1.35 -18.86 -20.40
CA GLN A 140 2.17 -20.02 -20.03
C GLN A 140 1.83 -20.54 -18.62
N HIS A 141 1.26 -19.68 -17.77
CA HIS A 141 0.93 -19.97 -16.37
C HIS A 141 -0.58 -20.04 -16.09
N GLY A 142 -1.42 -19.91 -17.13
CA GLY A 142 -2.88 -19.86 -16.99
C GLY A 142 -3.35 -18.64 -16.20
N ILE A 143 -2.73 -17.49 -16.44
CA ILE A 143 -3.09 -16.17 -15.91
C ILE A 143 -3.99 -15.46 -16.92
N ASP A 144 -5.12 -14.97 -16.44
CA ASP A 144 -6.16 -14.30 -17.23
C ASP A 144 -5.87 -12.81 -17.45
N GLY A 145 -5.03 -12.20 -16.60
CA GLY A 145 -4.77 -10.77 -16.63
C GLY A 145 -3.95 -10.24 -15.45
N PHE A 146 -3.93 -8.92 -15.30
CA PHE A 146 -3.08 -8.21 -14.35
C PHE A 146 -3.84 -7.05 -13.72
N VAL A 147 -3.71 -6.86 -12.40
CA VAL A 147 -4.30 -5.72 -11.68
C VAL A 147 -3.20 -4.69 -11.40
N ARG A 148 -3.51 -3.42 -11.60
CA ARG A 148 -2.60 -2.29 -11.34
C ARG A 148 -3.41 -1.03 -11.10
N MET A 149 -2.76 0.07 -10.71
CA MET A 149 -3.45 1.32 -10.36
C MET A 149 -2.98 2.51 -11.21
N GLU A 150 -3.90 3.15 -11.94
CA GLU A 150 -3.68 4.45 -12.59
C GLU A 150 -4.29 5.57 -11.72
N MET A 151 -5.48 6.04 -12.10
CA MET A 151 -6.35 6.88 -11.30
C MET A 151 -6.99 6.03 -10.20
N HIS A 152 -7.48 4.83 -10.58
CA HIS A 152 -7.97 3.73 -9.73
C HIS A 152 -7.30 2.42 -10.12
N PHE A 153 -7.68 1.35 -9.43
CA PHE A 153 -7.43 0.00 -9.89
C PHE A 153 -8.10 -0.26 -11.25
N GLU A 154 -7.37 -0.98 -12.09
CA GLU A 154 -7.80 -1.47 -13.38
C GLU A 154 -7.26 -2.90 -13.57
N THR A 155 -7.93 -3.66 -14.43
CA THR A 155 -7.50 -4.98 -14.86
C THR A 155 -7.09 -4.91 -16.33
N MET A 156 -5.84 -5.27 -16.62
CA MET A 156 -5.40 -5.64 -17.96
C MET A 156 -5.80 -7.09 -18.23
N LEU A 157 -6.84 -7.31 -19.03
CA LEU A 157 -7.34 -8.64 -19.35
C LEU A 157 -6.75 -9.15 -20.66
N CYS A 158 -6.35 -10.42 -20.68
CA CYS A 158 -5.70 -11.04 -21.84
C CYS A 158 -6.66 -11.59 -22.89
N ASP A 159 -7.84 -12.07 -22.50
CA ASP A 159 -8.82 -12.69 -23.41
C ASP A 159 -10.25 -12.45 -22.92
N PHE A 160 -11.03 -11.66 -23.68
CA PHE A 160 -12.42 -11.35 -23.37
C PHE A 160 -13.38 -12.51 -23.65
N THR A 161 -12.92 -13.57 -24.31
CA THR A 161 -13.72 -14.77 -24.63
C THR A 161 -13.63 -15.86 -23.57
N ALA A 162 -12.74 -15.71 -22.58
CA ALA A 162 -12.46 -16.71 -21.56
C ALA A 162 -12.80 -16.18 -20.16
N GLY A 163 -13.78 -16.81 -19.50
CA GLY A 163 -14.13 -16.50 -18.11
C GLY A 163 -15.01 -15.25 -17.91
N LEU A 164 -15.57 -14.70 -18.98
CA LEU A 164 -16.49 -13.56 -18.95
C LEU A 164 -17.81 -13.85 -19.70
N GLU A 165 -18.87 -13.17 -19.28
CA GLU A 165 -20.14 -13.07 -20.01
C GLU A 165 -20.56 -11.59 -20.11
N VAL A 166 -21.17 -11.21 -21.24
CA VAL A 166 -21.67 -9.85 -21.44
C VAL A 166 -22.95 -9.65 -20.64
N VAL A 167 -22.93 -8.68 -19.73
CA VAL A 167 -24.12 -8.24 -18.98
C VAL A 167 -24.90 -7.21 -19.80
N SER A 168 -24.19 -6.21 -20.33
CA SER A 168 -24.79 -5.18 -21.17
C SER A 168 -23.75 -4.56 -22.10
N PHE A 169 -24.21 -3.99 -23.22
CA PHE A 169 -23.38 -3.21 -24.12
C PHE A 169 -24.18 -1.99 -24.60
N LEU A 170 -24.00 -0.88 -23.90
CA LEU A 170 -24.89 0.28 -24.02
C LEU A 170 -24.21 1.41 -24.79
N ASN A 171 -24.96 2.06 -25.68
CA ASN A 171 -24.58 3.33 -26.28
C ASN A 171 -25.09 4.47 -25.37
N LEU A 172 -24.18 5.05 -24.60
CA LEU A 172 -24.46 6.05 -23.58
C LEU A 172 -24.33 7.47 -24.14
N ILE A 173 -24.80 8.44 -23.35
CA ILE A 173 -24.57 9.85 -23.65
C ILE A 173 -23.05 10.12 -23.67
N PRO A 174 -22.49 10.75 -24.70
CA PRO A 174 -21.05 11.00 -24.76
C PRO A 174 -20.63 12.13 -23.83
N ILE A 175 -19.37 12.09 -23.39
CA ILE A 175 -18.72 13.19 -22.68
C ILE A 175 -18.43 14.30 -23.69
N ALA A 176 -18.71 15.56 -23.33
CA ALA A 176 -18.38 16.72 -24.14
C ALA A 176 -16.87 16.77 -24.39
N ALA A 177 -16.45 17.03 -25.62
CA ALA A 177 -15.04 17.25 -25.93
C ALA A 177 -14.51 18.44 -25.10
N GLY A 178 -13.27 18.33 -24.63
CA GLY A 178 -12.57 19.43 -23.98
C GLY A 178 -12.16 20.51 -24.99
N ASP A 179 -11.84 21.69 -24.49
CA ASP A 179 -11.40 22.83 -25.32
C ASP A 179 -9.99 22.64 -25.95
N ASP A 180 -9.24 21.58 -25.58
CA ASP A 180 -7.91 21.28 -26.17
C ASP A 180 -8.01 20.29 -27.35
N PRO A 181 -7.87 20.74 -28.61
CA PRO A 181 -7.97 19.89 -29.80
C PRO A 181 -6.81 18.90 -29.97
N ARG A 182 -5.75 18.94 -29.14
CA ARG A 182 -4.61 18.01 -29.25
C ARG A 182 -4.79 16.70 -28.46
N HIS A 183 -5.72 16.66 -27.52
CA HIS A 183 -5.97 15.50 -26.65
C HIS A 183 -7.45 15.12 -26.54
N SER A 184 -8.35 15.93 -27.11
CA SER A 184 -9.79 15.68 -27.02
C SER A 184 -10.26 14.76 -28.14
N PRO A 185 -11.15 13.79 -27.85
CA PRO A 185 -11.88 13.06 -28.88
C PRO A 185 -12.64 14.03 -29.80
N PRO A 186 -12.95 13.65 -31.05
CA PRO A 186 -13.81 14.44 -31.92
C PRO A 186 -15.11 14.83 -31.18
N THR A 187 -15.54 16.09 -31.30
CA THR A 187 -16.83 16.56 -30.79
C THR A 187 -17.95 15.74 -31.43
N HIS A 188 -18.74 15.03 -30.61
CA HIS A 188 -19.98 14.43 -31.09
C HIS A 188 -21.15 15.33 -30.75
N ASP A 189 -22.02 15.51 -31.73
CA ASP A 189 -23.31 16.13 -31.51
C ASP A 189 -24.09 15.28 -30.49
N PRO A 190 -24.79 15.92 -29.55
CA PRO A 190 -25.62 15.20 -28.61
C PRO A 190 -26.69 14.39 -29.38
N PRO A 191 -27.19 13.27 -28.82
CA PRO A 191 -28.21 12.45 -29.48
C PRO A 191 -29.42 13.28 -29.90
N ALA A 192 -30.06 12.90 -31.01
CA ALA A 192 -31.24 13.61 -31.52
C ALA A 192 -32.32 13.72 -30.43
N GLY A 193 -32.74 14.95 -30.12
CA GLY A 193 -33.73 15.24 -29.09
C GLY A 193 -33.15 15.51 -27.68
N TRP A 194 -31.84 15.38 -27.47
CA TRP A 194 -31.18 15.78 -26.23
C TRP A 194 -31.38 17.28 -25.95
N LYS A 195 -31.63 17.62 -24.69
CA LYS A 195 -31.80 19.00 -24.22
C LYS A 195 -30.85 19.26 -23.06
N GLY A 196 -30.11 20.37 -23.14
CA GLY A 196 -29.16 20.77 -22.10
C GLY A 196 -27.70 20.46 -22.47
N LYS A 197 -26.79 20.70 -21.53
CA LYS A 197 -25.35 20.45 -21.72
C LYS A 197 -25.05 18.96 -21.58
N LEU A 198 -24.12 18.46 -22.38
CA LEU A 198 -23.52 17.15 -22.18
C LEU A 198 -22.64 17.14 -20.91
N PRO A 199 -22.36 15.97 -20.32
CA PRO A 199 -21.38 15.85 -19.25
C PRO A 199 -20.04 16.46 -19.66
N ALA A 200 -19.51 17.39 -18.86
CA ALA A 200 -18.23 18.02 -19.15
C ALA A 200 -17.08 17.09 -18.75
N ILE A 201 -15.98 17.09 -19.53
CA ILE A 201 -14.79 16.29 -19.21
C ILE A 201 -14.26 16.54 -17.80
N ALA A 202 -14.29 17.79 -17.32
CA ALA A 202 -13.85 18.14 -15.97
C ALA A 202 -14.73 17.50 -14.89
N SER A 203 -16.06 17.47 -15.09
CA SER A 203 -16.99 16.80 -14.17
C SER A 203 -16.79 15.29 -14.20
N SER A 204 -16.65 14.68 -15.38
CA SER A 204 -16.38 13.24 -15.50
C SER A 204 -15.05 12.84 -14.85
N MET A 205 -14.01 13.66 -15.01
CA MET A 205 -12.71 13.48 -14.34
C MET A 205 -12.84 13.56 -12.82
N PHE A 206 -13.66 14.48 -12.30
CA PHE A 206 -13.96 14.55 -10.88
C PHE A 206 -14.70 13.30 -10.39
N GLU A 207 -15.68 12.79 -11.13
CA GLU A 207 -16.40 11.57 -10.76
C GLU A 207 -15.49 10.34 -10.74
N VAL A 208 -14.48 10.27 -11.62
CA VAL A 208 -13.42 9.27 -11.46
C VAL A 208 -12.70 9.49 -10.14
N VAL A 209 -12.17 10.68 -9.85
CA VAL A 209 -11.47 10.93 -8.57
C VAL A 209 -12.35 10.58 -7.36
N HIS A 210 -13.63 10.88 -7.40
CA HIS A 210 -14.59 10.58 -6.36
C HIS A 210 -14.81 9.06 -6.20
N ALA A 211 -15.11 8.33 -7.28
CA ALA A 211 -15.34 6.89 -7.22
C ALA A 211 -14.17 6.12 -6.57
N GLY A 212 -12.93 6.54 -6.85
CA GLY A 212 -11.77 5.85 -6.27
C GLY A 212 -11.52 6.15 -4.81
N SER A 213 -12.11 7.23 -4.31
CA SER A 213 -11.99 7.54 -2.89
C SER A 213 -12.73 6.57 -2.01
N TRP A 214 -13.71 5.85 -2.58
CA TRP A 214 -14.34 4.71 -1.94
C TRP A 214 -13.31 3.62 -1.57
N HIS A 215 -12.14 3.63 -2.23
CA HIS A 215 -11.05 2.69 -2.01
C HIS A 215 -9.80 3.32 -1.38
N ASP A 216 -9.87 4.56 -0.89
CA ASP A 216 -8.69 5.26 -0.34
C ASP A 216 -8.10 4.57 0.89
N ARG A 217 -8.97 4.01 1.73
CA ARG A 217 -8.60 3.36 3.00
C ARG A 217 -9.07 1.91 2.99
N ALA A 218 -8.68 1.18 4.02
CA ALA A 218 -9.14 -0.20 4.24
C ALA A 218 -10.68 -0.29 4.13
N PRO A 219 -11.22 -1.34 3.49
CA PRO A 219 -10.52 -2.50 2.94
C PRO A 219 -9.96 -2.31 1.52
N GLY A 220 -10.12 -1.14 0.89
CA GLY A 220 -9.65 -0.88 -0.47
C GLY A 220 -10.56 -1.49 -1.55
N GLU A 221 -9.97 -1.96 -2.65
CA GLU A 221 -10.67 -2.67 -3.72
C GLU A 221 -10.94 -4.13 -3.33
N THR A 222 -12.13 -4.38 -2.79
CA THR A 222 -12.52 -5.69 -2.24
C THR A 222 -12.82 -6.77 -3.27
N ARG A 223 -13.00 -6.42 -4.54
CA ARG A 223 -13.31 -7.39 -5.62
C ARG A 223 -12.07 -8.17 -6.07
N VAL A 224 -10.88 -7.80 -5.59
CA VAL A 224 -9.61 -8.49 -5.85
C VAL A 224 -9.14 -9.17 -4.57
N HIS A 225 -8.98 -10.49 -4.62
CA HIS A 225 -8.48 -11.29 -3.51
C HIS A 225 -7.00 -11.60 -3.71
N LEU A 226 -6.16 -11.20 -2.79
CA LEU A 226 -4.70 -11.40 -2.88
C LEU A 226 -4.26 -12.71 -2.21
N ASP A 227 -3.26 -13.36 -2.80
CA ASP A 227 -2.58 -14.50 -2.18
C ASP A 227 -1.25 -14.07 -1.55
N TYR A 228 -1.27 -13.80 -0.25
CA TYR A 228 -0.08 -13.42 0.53
C TYR A 228 1.00 -14.49 0.54
N SER A 229 0.68 -15.76 0.25
CA SER A 229 1.67 -16.83 0.18
C SER A 229 2.58 -16.77 -1.04
N GLY A 230 2.26 -15.89 -1.99
CA GLY A 230 3.02 -15.58 -3.20
C GLY A 230 3.62 -14.18 -3.26
N LEU A 231 3.76 -13.48 -2.13
CA LEU A 231 4.31 -12.11 -2.09
C LEU A 231 5.77 -12.05 -2.50
N VAL A 232 6.05 -11.42 -3.64
CA VAL A 232 7.41 -11.08 -4.07
C VAL A 232 7.64 -9.59 -3.87
N THR A 233 8.59 -9.23 -3.01
CA THR A 233 8.93 -7.84 -2.71
C THR A 233 10.35 -7.47 -3.14
N PHE A 234 10.50 -6.26 -3.67
CA PHE A 234 11.79 -5.66 -3.98
C PHE A 234 12.48 -5.07 -2.75
N TYR A 235 11.82 -5.05 -1.59
CA TYR A 235 12.41 -4.63 -0.33
C TYR A 235 13.17 -5.74 0.40
N ASP A 236 13.22 -6.96 -0.13
CA ASP A 236 14.04 -8.03 0.42
C ASP A 236 15.53 -7.65 0.45
N THR A 237 16.16 -7.72 1.62
CA THR A 237 17.55 -7.32 1.84
C THR A 237 18.58 -8.22 1.13
N SER A 238 18.17 -9.40 0.66
CA SER A 238 19.01 -10.26 -0.19
C SER A 238 19.23 -9.66 -1.59
N LEU A 239 18.43 -8.67 -2.00
CA LEU A 239 18.62 -7.89 -3.22
C LEU A 239 19.62 -6.76 -2.95
N SER A 240 20.88 -7.14 -2.72
CA SER A 240 21.95 -6.24 -2.25
C SER A 240 22.14 -4.98 -3.10
N SER A 241 21.97 -5.06 -4.43
CA SER A 241 22.07 -3.88 -5.31
C SER A 241 20.99 -2.84 -5.02
N LEU A 242 19.78 -3.27 -4.63
CA LEU A 242 18.70 -2.37 -4.24
C LEU A 242 18.88 -1.82 -2.83
N VAL A 243 19.48 -2.59 -1.91
CA VAL A 243 19.87 -2.07 -0.59
C VAL A 243 20.85 -0.91 -0.75
N GLU A 244 21.88 -1.09 -1.58
CA GLU A 244 22.85 -0.03 -1.88
C GLU A 244 22.20 1.16 -2.60
N ALA A 245 21.36 0.91 -3.60
CA ALA A 245 20.71 1.96 -4.39
C ALA A 245 19.80 2.89 -3.58
N ARG A 246 19.24 2.41 -2.46
CA ARG A 246 18.33 3.19 -1.59
C ARG A 246 19.04 4.00 -0.51
N ARG A 247 20.33 3.79 -0.27
CA ARG A 247 21.04 4.50 0.80
C ARG A 247 20.97 6.01 0.60
N GLY A 248 20.55 6.72 1.65
CA GLY A 248 20.40 8.17 1.65
C GLY A 248 19.20 8.70 0.85
N GLN A 249 18.32 7.81 0.37
CA GLN A 249 17.09 8.20 -0.33
C GLN A 249 15.88 8.12 0.60
N THR A 250 14.88 8.94 0.32
CA THR A 250 13.54 8.81 0.91
C THR A 250 12.75 7.75 0.17
N ARG A 251 11.71 7.18 0.80
CA ARG A 251 10.91 6.10 0.21
C ARG A 251 10.28 6.44 -1.13
N SER A 252 9.87 7.71 -1.34
CA SER A 252 9.31 8.18 -2.61
C SER A 252 10.32 8.20 -3.76
N GLN A 253 11.62 8.14 -3.45
CA GLN A 253 12.72 8.10 -4.42
C GLN A 253 13.20 6.67 -4.70
N HIS A 254 12.71 5.67 -3.97
CA HIS A 254 13.08 4.28 -4.21
C HIS A 254 12.64 3.86 -5.62
N ARG A 255 13.61 3.45 -6.43
CA ARG A 255 13.47 2.97 -7.82
C ARG A 255 14.05 1.57 -7.94
N LEU A 256 13.72 0.87 -9.02
CA LEU A 256 14.33 -0.41 -9.36
C LEU A 256 15.38 -0.30 -10.49
N ILE A 257 15.67 0.92 -10.97
CA ILE A 257 16.57 1.18 -12.10
C ILE A 257 18.01 0.66 -11.90
N ASN A 258 18.49 0.60 -10.65
CA ASN A 258 19.85 0.16 -10.31
C ASN A 258 19.90 -1.31 -9.85
N ILE A 259 18.86 -2.11 -10.13
CA ILE A 259 18.90 -3.53 -9.84
C ILE A 259 19.98 -4.21 -10.68
N SER A 260 20.82 -5.03 -10.04
CA SER A 260 21.83 -5.82 -10.76
C SER A 260 21.18 -6.95 -11.57
N THR A 261 21.85 -7.45 -12.60
CA THR A 261 21.38 -8.62 -13.37
C THR A 261 21.16 -9.85 -12.48
N SER A 262 22.01 -10.06 -11.47
CA SER A 262 21.87 -11.15 -10.50
C SER A 262 20.62 -10.99 -9.64
N ASP A 263 20.38 -9.80 -9.09
CA ASP A 263 19.22 -9.55 -8.24
C ASP A 263 17.90 -9.56 -9.04
N SER A 264 17.93 -9.07 -10.29
CA SER A 264 16.79 -9.16 -11.21
C SER A 264 16.46 -10.62 -11.55
N ALA A 265 17.47 -11.45 -11.86
CA ALA A 265 17.28 -12.88 -12.07
C ALA A 265 16.65 -13.56 -10.84
N ARG A 266 17.14 -13.25 -9.63
CA ARG A 266 16.56 -13.77 -8.38
C ARG A 266 15.09 -13.41 -8.22
N VAL A 267 14.70 -12.17 -8.54
CA VAL A 267 13.29 -11.76 -8.47
C VAL A 267 12.45 -12.55 -9.47
N ARG A 268 12.93 -12.70 -10.71
CA ARG A 268 12.24 -13.46 -11.76
C ARG A 268 12.11 -14.95 -11.42
N ASP A 269 13.15 -15.55 -10.84
CA ASP A 269 13.11 -16.94 -10.37
C ASP A 269 12.07 -17.11 -9.24
N ARG A 270 11.95 -16.14 -8.32
CA ARG A 270 10.91 -16.15 -7.27
C ARG A 270 9.51 -16.01 -7.83
N ILE A 271 9.32 -15.16 -8.84
CA ILE A 271 8.03 -15.03 -9.55
C ILE A 271 7.68 -16.37 -10.19
N GLU A 272 8.61 -16.97 -10.93
CA GLU A 272 8.42 -18.27 -11.57
C GLU A 272 8.05 -19.36 -10.55
N GLU A 273 8.77 -19.43 -9.42
CA GLU A 273 8.47 -20.35 -8.31
C GLU A 273 7.04 -20.18 -7.79
N VAL A 274 6.61 -18.93 -7.57
CA VAL A 274 5.27 -18.62 -7.04
C VAL A 274 4.17 -19.06 -8.02
N PHE A 275 4.32 -18.77 -9.32
CA PHE A 275 3.27 -19.02 -10.32
C PHE A 275 3.29 -20.45 -10.92
N THR A 276 4.31 -21.25 -10.61
CA THR A 276 4.36 -22.68 -10.96
C THR A 276 4.01 -23.62 -9.80
N ARG A 277 3.88 -23.08 -8.58
CA ARG A 277 3.49 -23.82 -7.38
C ARG A 277 2.07 -24.40 -7.52
N LYS A 278 1.86 -25.62 -7.03
CA LYS A 278 0.54 -26.29 -7.07
C LYS A 278 -0.35 -25.80 -5.93
N ASP A 279 -1.62 -25.57 -6.23
CA ASP A 279 -2.63 -25.09 -5.27
C ASP A 279 -2.80 -25.99 -4.02
N SER A 280 -2.43 -27.27 -4.09
CA SER A 280 -2.49 -28.21 -2.96
C SER A 280 -1.43 -27.96 -1.87
N ASP A 281 -0.42 -27.16 -2.17
CA ASP A 281 0.72 -26.90 -1.28
C ASP A 281 0.64 -25.52 -0.60
N THR A 282 -0.43 -24.76 -0.82
CA THR A 282 -0.37 -23.29 -0.76
C THR A 282 -1.49 -22.64 0.03
N ARG A 283 -1.30 -22.52 1.33
CA ARG A 283 -1.72 -21.39 2.19
C ARG A 283 -1.53 -21.83 3.64
N SER A 284 -0.72 -21.08 4.39
CA SER A 284 -0.62 -21.29 5.83
C SER A 284 -1.95 -21.04 6.57
N GLY A 285 -2.87 -20.30 5.93
CA GLY A 285 -4.12 -19.82 6.50
C GLY A 285 -3.96 -18.56 7.36
N VAL A 286 -2.75 -17.99 7.44
CA VAL A 286 -2.50 -16.73 8.16
C VAL A 286 -3.08 -15.56 7.36
N ASP A 287 -3.94 -14.78 8.00
CA ASP A 287 -4.49 -13.54 7.45
C ASP A 287 -3.50 -12.38 7.68
N TRP A 288 -2.51 -12.28 6.79
CA TRP A 288 -1.48 -11.25 6.84
C TRP A 288 -2.02 -9.82 6.70
N ALA A 289 -3.15 -9.64 5.99
CA ALA A 289 -3.82 -8.36 5.89
C ALA A 289 -4.34 -7.91 7.26
N SER A 290 -5.04 -8.80 7.98
CA SER A 290 -5.56 -8.51 9.31
C SER A 290 -4.45 -8.33 10.35
N VAL A 291 -3.41 -9.17 10.32
CA VAL A 291 -2.26 -9.06 11.24
C VAL A 291 -1.62 -7.67 11.16
N THR A 292 -1.32 -7.20 9.95
CA THR A 292 -0.71 -5.87 9.76
C THR A 292 -1.68 -4.74 10.07
N ARG A 293 -2.97 -4.88 9.72
CA ARG A 293 -4.03 -3.91 10.03
C ARG A 293 -4.16 -3.65 11.52
N VAL A 294 -4.29 -4.71 12.33
CA VAL A 294 -4.49 -4.59 13.79
C VAL A 294 -3.31 -3.88 14.46
N ILE A 295 -2.09 -4.06 13.94
CA ILE A 295 -0.91 -3.33 14.44
C ILE A 295 -1.04 -1.84 14.13
N VAL A 296 -1.39 -1.48 12.89
CA VAL A 296 -1.58 -0.07 12.51
C VAL A 296 -2.70 0.58 13.33
N GLU A 297 -3.83 -0.09 13.50
CA GLU A 297 -4.95 0.41 14.32
C GLU A 297 -4.58 0.55 15.80
N ARG A 298 -3.75 -0.36 16.33
CA ARG A 298 -3.32 -0.32 17.72
C ARG A 298 -2.38 0.85 18.00
N TYR A 299 -1.44 1.15 17.11
CA TYR A 299 -0.38 2.12 17.40
C TYR A 299 -0.54 3.45 16.68
N GLY A 300 -1.23 3.50 15.54
CA GLY A 300 -1.25 4.63 14.62
C GLY A 300 -1.67 5.96 15.24
N GLU A 301 -2.92 6.04 15.70
CA GLU A 301 -3.46 7.25 16.32
C GLU A 301 -2.84 7.54 17.69
N ARG A 302 -2.39 6.50 18.40
CA ARG A 302 -1.71 6.67 19.70
C ARG A 302 -0.37 7.36 19.54
N LEU A 303 0.39 7.06 18.48
CA LEU A 303 1.63 7.76 18.16
C LEU A 303 1.38 9.23 17.78
N GLU A 304 0.32 9.53 17.03
CA GLU A 304 -0.09 10.92 16.77
C GLU A 304 -0.48 11.65 18.06
N LEU A 305 -1.19 10.98 18.97
CA LEU A 305 -1.53 11.54 20.28
C LEU A 305 -0.28 11.85 21.11
N LEU A 306 0.69 10.92 21.14
CA LEU A 306 1.98 11.16 21.80
C LEU A 306 2.68 12.40 21.21
N LYS A 307 2.73 12.52 19.88
CA LYS A 307 3.29 13.70 19.20
C LYS A 307 2.54 14.98 19.57
N TYR A 308 1.20 14.93 19.57
CA TYR A 308 0.34 16.07 19.92
C TYR A 308 0.57 16.56 21.36
N ILE A 309 0.67 15.63 22.33
CA ILE A 309 0.93 15.95 23.74
C ILE A 309 2.29 16.65 23.90
N LEU A 310 3.31 16.21 23.17
CA LEU A 310 4.65 16.76 23.30
C LEU A 310 4.82 18.15 22.66
N GLU A 311 3.87 18.60 21.85
CA GLU A 311 3.96 19.89 21.17
C GLU A 311 3.69 21.07 22.13
N PRO A 312 4.61 22.06 22.22
CA PRO A 312 4.43 23.22 23.10
C PRO A 312 3.20 24.09 22.76
N THR A 313 2.73 24.04 21.52
CA THR A 313 1.53 24.78 21.09
C THR A 313 0.23 24.13 21.57
N SER A 314 0.25 22.82 21.84
CA SER A 314 -0.89 22.08 22.38
C SER A 314 -0.96 22.22 23.90
N PHE A 315 0.17 22.08 24.59
CA PHE A 315 0.28 22.15 26.05
C PHE A 315 1.50 22.96 26.47
N SER A 316 1.27 24.12 27.09
CA SER A 316 2.36 25.03 27.48
C SER A 316 3.10 24.58 28.74
N ASN A 317 2.45 23.85 29.64
CA ASN A 317 3.02 23.36 30.89
C ASN A 317 3.84 22.07 30.66
N VAL A 318 5.13 22.08 31.01
CA VAL A 318 6.05 20.95 30.82
C VAL A 318 5.67 19.77 31.72
N THR A 319 5.30 20.02 32.97
CA THR A 319 4.89 18.99 33.93
C THR A 319 3.64 18.28 33.44
N GLU A 320 2.64 19.04 32.98
CA GLU A 320 1.40 18.49 32.41
C GLU A 320 1.70 17.62 31.18
N ARG A 321 2.58 18.07 30.27
CA ARG A 321 3.00 17.26 29.12
C ARG A 321 3.64 15.96 29.55
N ALA A 322 4.55 16.00 30.53
CA ALA A 322 5.26 14.82 31.00
C ALA A 322 4.32 13.79 31.65
N GLU A 323 3.38 14.25 32.49
CA GLU A 323 2.38 13.40 33.14
C GLU A 323 1.42 12.77 32.13
N LEU A 324 0.89 13.56 31.19
CA LEU A 324 0.01 13.06 30.12
C LEU A 324 0.74 12.06 29.22
N PHE A 325 1.98 12.36 28.84
CA PHE A 325 2.80 11.50 28.01
C PHE A 325 3.09 10.15 28.69
N ARG A 326 3.50 10.18 29.96
CA ARG A 326 3.70 8.98 30.77
C ARG A 326 2.42 8.15 30.87
N ALA A 327 1.28 8.78 31.13
CA ALA A 327 0.00 8.07 31.22
C ALA A 327 -0.34 7.35 29.90
N GLN A 328 -0.08 7.98 28.74
CA GLN A 328 -0.30 7.34 27.44
C GLN A 328 0.68 6.19 27.16
N LEU A 329 1.96 6.32 27.51
CA LEU A 329 2.92 5.21 27.42
C LEU A 329 2.47 4.02 28.28
N LEU A 330 2.02 4.28 29.51
CA LEU A 330 1.48 3.24 30.38
C LEU A 330 0.28 2.56 29.73
N ILE A 331 -0.67 3.30 29.16
CA ILE A 331 -1.82 2.73 28.44
C ILE A 331 -1.38 1.82 27.28
N MET A 332 -0.37 2.24 26.51
CA MET A 332 0.13 1.49 25.36
C MET A 332 0.84 0.19 25.75
N LEU A 333 1.58 0.19 26.86
CA LEU A 333 2.43 -0.93 27.30
C LEU A 333 1.79 -1.83 28.36
N ASN A 334 0.85 -1.32 29.16
CA ASN A 334 0.20 -2.04 30.27
C ASN A 334 -0.30 -3.45 29.91
N PRO A 335 -0.86 -3.72 28.72
CA PRO A 335 -1.26 -5.08 28.34
C PRO A 335 -0.12 -6.11 28.35
N TYR A 336 1.13 -5.66 28.38
CA TYR A 336 2.34 -6.48 28.34
C TYR A 336 3.19 -6.37 29.62
N MET A 337 2.78 -5.54 30.59
CA MET A 337 3.49 -5.33 31.84
C MET A 337 3.18 -6.44 32.83
N VAL A 338 4.13 -7.35 33.01
CA VAL A 338 4.07 -8.37 34.07
C VAL A 338 4.52 -7.78 35.40
N ILE A 339 3.96 -8.26 36.52
CA ILE A 339 4.23 -7.73 37.88
C ILE A 339 5.73 -7.77 38.22
N GLN A 340 6.48 -8.71 37.64
CA GLN A 340 7.91 -8.85 37.87
C GLN A 340 8.78 -7.91 37.01
N ALA A 341 8.19 -7.22 36.02
CA ALA A 341 8.87 -6.28 35.14
C ALA A 341 8.90 -4.87 35.76
N VAL A 342 9.58 -4.76 36.91
CA VAL A 342 9.85 -3.50 37.60
C VAL A 342 11.30 -3.49 38.09
N PRO A 343 11.94 -2.30 38.22
CA PRO A 343 13.28 -2.20 38.80
C PRO A 343 13.34 -2.84 40.19
N LYS A 344 14.44 -3.54 40.49
CA LYS A 344 14.70 -3.99 41.87
C LYS A 344 15.02 -2.78 42.74
N PRO A 345 14.69 -2.79 44.05
CA PRO A 345 14.96 -1.65 44.94
C PRO A 345 16.42 -1.18 44.94
N ASP A 346 17.37 -2.10 44.77
CA ASP A 346 18.82 -1.83 44.76
C ASP A 346 19.43 -1.79 43.35
N ALA A 347 18.60 -1.76 42.29
CA ALA A 347 19.10 -1.73 40.91
C ALA A 347 19.76 -0.38 40.61
N HIS A 348 20.85 -0.42 39.84
CA HIS A 348 21.42 0.79 39.27
C HIS A 348 20.42 1.45 38.32
N SER A 349 20.37 2.78 38.29
CA SER A 349 19.46 3.54 37.39
C SER A 349 19.70 3.25 35.91
N SER A 350 20.88 2.75 35.54
CA SER A 350 21.21 2.30 34.18
C SER A 350 20.75 0.86 33.86
N ASP A 351 20.27 0.10 34.86
CA ASP A 351 19.77 -1.25 34.65
C ASP A 351 18.34 -1.21 34.11
N THR A 352 18.22 -1.50 32.82
CA THR A 352 16.95 -1.51 32.10
C THR A 352 16.50 -2.94 31.75
N THR A 353 17.15 -3.97 32.32
CA THR A 353 16.88 -5.38 31.98
C THR A 353 15.48 -5.83 32.39
N TRP A 354 14.87 -5.18 33.38
CA TRP A 354 13.50 -5.39 33.83
C TRP A 354 12.45 -5.11 32.74
N MET A 355 12.78 -4.36 31.69
CA MET A 355 11.89 -4.12 30.54
C MET A 355 11.86 -5.24 29.51
N ALA A 356 12.84 -6.16 29.52
CA ALA A 356 12.94 -7.22 28.51
C ALA A 356 11.66 -8.08 28.38
N PRO A 357 10.97 -8.48 29.47
CA PRO A 357 9.71 -9.22 29.36
C PRO A 357 8.59 -8.41 28.69
N VAL A 358 8.48 -7.11 29.00
CA VAL A 358 7.45 -6.22 28.42
C VAL A 358 7.67 -6.08 26.93
N VAL A 359 8.91 -5.83 26.50
CA VAL A 359 9.28 -5.72 25.09
C VAL A 359 9.03 -7.05 24.38
N HIS A 360 9.37 -8.18 25.00
CA HIS A 360 9.11 -9.51 24.43
C HIS A 360 7.61 -9.74 24.16
N TYR A 361 6.74 -9.56 25.15
CA TYR A 361 5.31 -9.76 24.96
C TYR A 361 4.74 -8.75 23.95
N CYS A 362 5.11 -7.48 24.06
CA CYS A 362 4.69 -6.44 23.13
C CYS A 362 5.05 -6.77 21.68
N SER A 363 6.31 -7.16 21.44
CA SER A 363 6.86 -7.39 20.09
C SER A 363 6.45 -8.71 19.45
N THR A 364 5.90 -9.65 20.22
CA THR A 364 5.54 -10.99 19.73
C THR A 364 4.04 -11.27 19.77
N THR A 365 3.22 -10.35 20.29
CA THR A 365 1.78 -10.57 20.50
C THR A 365 1.03 -11.07 19.26
N GLN A 366 1.40 -10.59 18.07
CA GLN A 366 0.73 -10.97 16.82
C GLN A 366 1.36 -12.18 16.12
N THR A 367 2.55 -12.61 16.54
CA THR A 367 3.37 -13.57 15.78
C THR A 367 3.76 -14.82 16.56
N LEU A 368 3.69 -14.79 17.90
CA LEU A 368 4.18 -15.86 18.79
C LEU A 368 3.63 -17.25 18.45
N HIS A 369 2.38 -17.33 17.99
CA HIS A 369 1.70 -18.59 17.70
C HIS A 369 1.61 -18.92 16.19
N ILE A 370 2.27 -18.14 15.34
CA ILE A 370 2.36 -18.44 13.91
C ILE A 370 3.37 -19.57 13.71
N ARG A 371 2.91 -20.69 13.13
CA ARG A 371 3.74 -21.87 12.86
C ARG A 371 4.62 -21.68 11.65
N ARG A 372 5.91 -21.36 11.88
CA ARG A 372 6.91 -21.08 10.83
C ARG A 372 7.10 -22.22 9.84
N ASP A 373 6.95 -23.47 10.28
CA ASP A 373 7.05 -24.68 9.45
C ASP A 373 5.92 -24.82 8.42
N THR A 374 4.81 -24.08 8.62
CA THR A 374 3.68 -24.04 7.69
C THR A 374 3.72 -22.88 6.70
N LEU A 375 4.69 -21.97 6.85
CA LEU A 375 4.80 -20.75 6.03
C LEU A 375 5.61 -21.00 4.77
N THR A 376 5.21 -20.37 3.66
CA THR A 376 6.06 -20.27 2.48
C THR A 376 7.26 -19.33 2.72
N SER A 377 8.25 -19.33 1.83
CA SER A 377 9.37 -18.38 1.89
C SER A 377 8.91 -16.91 1.80
N GLN A 378 7.83 -16.66 1.05
CA GLN A 378 7.20 -15.35 0.95
C GLN A 378 6.52 -14.96 2.27
N GLU A 379 5.80 -15.89 2.91
CA GLU A 379 5.19 -15.63 4.22
C GLU A 379 6.22 -15.45 5.34
N LEU A 380 7.36 -16.15 5.28
CA LEU A 380 8.48 -15.90 6.20
C LEU A 380 9.04 -14.49 6.04
N THR A 381 9.03 -13.94 4.82
CA THR A 381 9.40 -12.54 4.56
C THR A 381 8.41 -11.58 5.23
N ILE A 382 7.10 -11.85 5.11
CA ILE A 382 6.07 -11.05 5.78
C ILE A 382 6.18 -11.16 7.30
N LEU A 383 6.37 -12.37 7.83
CA LEU A 383 6.55 -12.59 9.27
C LEU A 383 7.73 -11.78 9.81
N GLY A 384 8.88 -11.84 9.16
CA GLY A 384 10.06 -11.07 9.55
C GLY A 384 9.81 -9.56 9.52
N ALA A 385 9.06 -9.07 8.52
CA ALA A 385 8.66 -7.67 8.43
C ALA A 385 7.74 -7.22 9.58
N VAL A 386 6.78 -8.06 9.98
CA VAL A 386 5.91 -7.83 11.13
C VAL A 386 6.72 -7.82 12.43
N GLU A 387 7.60 -8.81 12.63
CA GLU A 387 8.42 -8.92 13.84
C GLU A 387 9.39 -7.74 13.97
N GLU A 388 10.06 -7.32 12.89
CA GLU A 388 10.97 -6.17 12.91
C GLU A 388 10.23 -4.86 13.21
N THR A 389 9.07 -4.64 12.58
CA THR A 389 8.26 -3.43 12.79
C THR A 389 7.72 -3.36 14.22
N LEU A 390 7.16 -4.46 14.72
CA LEU A 390 6.58 -4.51 16.05
C LEU A 390 7.65 -4.46 17.14
N HIS A 391 8.82 -5.06 16.89
CA HIS A 391 9.98 -4.90 17.76
C HIS A 391 10.40 -3.44 17.90
N GLU A 392 10.51 -2.69 16.80
CA GLU A 392 10.93 -1.28 16.87
C GLU A 392 9.92 -0.39 17.59
N ILE A 393 8.63 -0.58 17.32
CA ILE A 393 7.55 0.12 18.05
C ILE A 393 7.69 -0.14 19.56
N CYS A 394 7.77 -1.41 19.95
CA CYS A 394 7.83 -1.81 21.35
C CYS A 394 9.13 -1.38 22.04
N ARG A 395 10.25 -1.41 21.32
CA ARG A 395 11.55 -0.92 21.80
C ARG A 395 11.50 0.58 22.07
N ALA A 396 11.07 1.38 21.10
CA ALA A 396 10.99 2.83 21.23
C ALA A 396 10.06 3.26 22.38
N LEU A 397 8.85 2.68 22.46
CA LEU A 397 7.91 2.93 23.56
C LEU A 397 8.51 2.56 24.92
N SER A 398 9.24 1.43 24.99
CA SER A 398 9.86 0.96 26.22
C SER A 398 11.05 1.81 26.65
N MET A 399 11.85 2.33 25.71
CA MET A 399 12.91 3.30 26.01
C MET A 399 12.33 4.58 26.62
N MET A 400 11.27 5.13 26.02
CA MET A 400 10.59 6.31 26.57
C MET A 400 9.95 6.00 27.93
N TRP A 401 9.46 4.77 28.15
CA TRP A 401 8.92 4.34 29.43
C TRP A 401 9.96 4.24 30.54
N VAL A 402 11.17 3.76 30.23
CA VAL A 402 12.29 3.75 31.19
C VAL A 402 12.58 5.17 31.68
N ASP A 403 12.64 6.12 30.76
CA ASP A 403 12.85 7.54 31.09
C ASP A 403 11.67 8.16 31.86
N ALA A 404 10.44 7.70 31.61
CA ALA A 404 9.23 8.21 32.23
C ALA A 404 8.85 7.50 33.54
N PHE A 405 9.58 6.46 33.96
CA PHE A 405 9.13 5.56 35.02
C PHE A 405 8.88 6.28 36.35
N ASP A 406 9.82 7.15 36.75
CA ASP A 406 9.83 7.94 37.98
C ASP A 406 9.69 9.46 37.73
N ILE A 407 9.06 9.84 36.61
CA ILE A 407 8.97 11.24 36.16
C ILE A 407 8.34 12.17 37.21
N GLU A 408 7.43 11.66 38.04
CA GLU A 408 6.76 12.45 39.08
C GLU A 408 7.72 12.93 40.18
N SER A 409 8.92 12.34 40.26
CA SER A 409 9.99 12.77 41.18
C SER A 409 11.03 13.68 40.52
N ALA A 410 10.93 13.95 39.22
CA ALA A 410 11.89 14.75 38.47
C ALA A 410 11.69 16.27 38.69
N GLY A 411 12.80 17.01 38.72
CA GLY A 411 12.77 18.48 38.74
C GLY A 411 12.58 19.10 37.35
N ASP A 412 12.20 20.38 37.30
CA ASP A 412 11.81 21.11 36.08
C ASP A 412 12.83 21.05 34.92
N ASP A 413 14.13 21.15 35.24
CA ASP A 413 15.21 21.07 34.23
C ASP A 413 15.25 19.69 33.56
N ARG A 414 15.11 18.63 34.36
CA ARG A 414 15.10 17.24 33.87
C ARG A 414 13.82 16.93 33.09
N LEU A 415 12.68 17.45 33.53
CA LEU A 415 11.41 17.33 32.80
C LEU A 415 11.53 17.93 31.40
N SER A 416 12.12 19.12 31.29
CA SER A 416 12.30 19.81 30.01
C SER A 416 13.22 19.05 29.05
N GLU A 417 14.32 18.50 29.57
CA GLU A 417 15.24 17.65 28.81
C GLU A 417 14.53 16.39 28.27
N LEU A 418 13.81 15.68 29.14
CA LEU A 418 13.12 14.43 28.80
C LEU A 418 12.01 14.64 27.78
N VAL A 419 11.16 15.66 27.96
CA VAL A 419 10.09 15.99 27.01
C VAL A 419 10.64 16.29 25.62
N ASN A 420 11.76 17.01 25.52
CA ASN A 420 12.41 17.25 24.24
C ASN A 420 13.00 15.96 23.64
N GLY A 421 13.60 15.11 24.47
CA GLY A 421 14.09 13.79 24.05
C GLY A 421 12.98 12.89 23.52
N TRP A 422 11.85 12.79 24.22
CA TRP A 422 10.69 12.02 23.78
C TRP A 422 10.09 12.54 22.48
N LYS A 423 10.08 13.86 22.27
CA LYS A 423 9.63 14.45 21.00
C LYS A 423 10.44 13.90 19.84
N HIS A 424 11.77 13.94 19.95
CA HIS A 424 12.64 13.38 18.92
C HIS A 424 12.49 11.86 18.74
N GLN A 425 12.26 11.11 19.82
CA GLN A 425 12.03 9.66 19.74
C GLN A 425 10.71 9.31 19.05
N VAL A 426 9.61 10.00 19.37
CA VAL A 426 8.30 9.82 18.71
C VAL A 426 8.37 10.22 17.25
N GLU A 427 8.93 11.40 16.94
CA GLU A 427 9.09 11.87 15.55
C GLU A 427 9.99 10.93 14.74
N GLY A 428 11.08 10.44 15.34
CA GLY A 428 11.98 9.46 14.71
C GLY A 428 11.29 8.12 14.43
N LEU A 429 10.52 7.59 15.38
CA LEU A 429 9.74 6.36 15.18
C LEU A 429 8.68 6.55 14.09
N MET A 430 7.94 7.66 14.12
CA MET A 430 6.93 7.94 13.09
C MET A 430 7.58 8.11 11.72
N LEU A 431 8.73 8.79 11.63
CA LEU A 431 9.47 8.91 10.37
C LEU A 431 9.95 7.55 9.85
N TRP A 432 10.40 6.66 10.73
CA TRP A 432 10.83 5.31 10.35
C TRP A 432 9.65 4.43 9.92
N LEU A 433 8.51 4.49 10.64
CA LEU A 433 7.30 3.77 10.28
C LEU A 433 6.68 4.28 8.98
N ASP A 434 6.69 5.59 8.76
CA ASP A 434 6.29 6.22 7.49
C ASP A 434 4.89 5.78 7.01
N TRP A 435 3.95 5.72 7.95
CA TRP A 435 2.59 5.22 7.71
C TRP A 435 1.73 6.25 6.99
N SER A 436 1.10 5.80 5.89
CA SER A 436 0.18 6.62 5.10
C SER A 436 -1.09 7.03 5.87
N ILE A 437 -1.40 6.37 6.99
CA ILE A 437 -2.61 6.68 7.76
C ILE A 437 -2.61 8.12 8.29
N TRP A 438 -1.42 8.67 8.57
CA TRP A 438 -1.21 10.03 9.06
C TRP A 438 -1.30 11.10 7.97
N ILE A 439 -1.28 10.70 6.69
CA ILE A 439 -1.52 11.61 5.57
C ILE A 439 -3.03 11.75 5.43
N ARG A 440 -3.60 12.84 5.93
CA ARG A 440 -5.05 13.16 5.83
C ARG A 440 -5.25 14.67 5.81
N CYS A 441 -6.44 15.10 5.40
CA CYS A 441 -6.84 16.49 5.56
C CYS A 441 -7.20 16.73 7.02
N ASP A 442 -6.62 17.79 7.59
CA ASP A 442 -6.91 18.25 8.94
C ASP A 442 -7.07 19.78 8.91
N PRO A 443 -8.28 20.33 9.18
CA PRO A 443 -9.51 19.61 9.52
C PRO A 443 -10.06 18.76 8.37
N GLU A 444 -10.98 17.85 8.69
CA GLU A 444 -11.71 17.07 7.69
C GLU A 444 -12.46 17.98 6.70
N CYS A 445 -12.57 17.51 5.45
CA CYS A 445 -13.25 18.23 4.39
C CYS A 445 -14.76 18.35 4.66
N GLY A 446 -15.32 19.53 4.36
CA GLY A 446 -16.78 19.74 4.37
C GLY A 446 -17.46 19.15 3.13
N PRO A 447 -18.81 19.16 3.05
CA PRO A 447 -19.58 18.45 2.02
C PRO A 447 -19.28 18.86 0.56
N GLU A 448 -18.78 20.07 0.33
CA GLU A 448 -18.43 20.59 -1.01
C GLU A 448 -16.93 20.45 -1.33
N SER A 449 -16.19 19.69 -0.52
CA SER A 449 -14.75 19.51 -0.66
C SER A 449 -14.37 18.05 -0.45
N MET A 450 -13.27 17.65 -1.06
CA MET A 450 -12.79 16.28 -0.99
C MET A 450 -11.30 16.28 -0.67
N CYS A 451 -10.90 15.42 0.26
CA CYS A 451 -9.48 15.21 0.53
C CYS A 451 -8.90 14.36 -0.61
N HIS A 452 -7.85 14.83 -1.27
CA HIS A 452 -7.27 14.15 -2.41
C HIS A 452 -5.75 14.31 -2.44
N ILE A 453 -5.04 13.19 -2.63
CA ILE A 453 -3.62 13.24 -3.02
C ILE A 453 -3.57 13.32 -4.55
N PRO A 454 -2.86 14.31 -5.13
CA PRO A 454 -2.67 14.38 -6.58
C PRO A 454 -2.21 13.02 -7.15
N THR A 455 -3.10 12.43 -7.94
CA THR A 455 -2.96 11.12 -8.58
C THR A 455 -2.87 11.34 -10.08
N TRP A 456 -2.04 10.58 -10.80
CA TRP A 456 -1.96 10.70 -12.27
C TRP A 456 -3.36 10.61 -12.91
N PRO A 457 -3.70 11.44 -13.92
CA PRO A 457 -2.84 12.39 -14.62
C PRO A 457 -2.79 13.82 -14.03
N PHE A 458 -3.28 14.01 -12.80
CA PHE A 458 -3.44 15.33 -12.17
C PHE A 458 -2.19 15.84 -11.45
#